data_AF-A0A1I1VGF6-F1
#
_entry.id   AF-A0A1I1VGF6-F1
#
_cell.length_a   1.000
_cell.length_b   1.000
_cell.length_c   1.000
_cell.angle_alpha   90.00
_cell.angle_beta   90.00
_cell.angle_gamma   90.00
#
_symmetry.space_group_name_H-M   'P 1'
#
loop_
_entity.id
_entity.type
_entity.pdbx_description
1 polymer ?
#
loop_
_entity_poly.entity_id
_entity_poly.type
_entity_poly.pdbx_seq_one_letter_code
_entity_poly.pdbx_strand_id
1 'polypeptide(L)'
;MFLYGCSSPEIQLSQQEKAFADSLKEEYECEVEMKHDNDAIGGNKTNGTLSLTLKNIKGLNVCKKDSAELKEFSREIVGTLIPVLSHKSNYASVVLEFYKSENPGKNERMICDRFIIVSTRDTSKASVELWY
;
A
#
# COMPACT_ATOMS: atom_id res chain seq x y z
N MET A 1 38.43 -6.36 -7.43
CA MET A 1 37.58 -5.92 -6.31
C MET A 1 36.13 -6.13 -6.76
N PHE A 2 35.52 -7.25 -6.36
CA PHE A 2 34.14 -7.56 -6.75
C PHE A 2 33.19 -6.82 -5.82
N LEU A 3 32.58 -5.75 -6.33
CA LEU A 3 31.42 -5.12 -5.71
C LEU A 3 30.21 -6.03 -5.98
N TYR A 4 30.03 -7.06 -5.16
CA TYR A 4 28.74 -7.73 -5.07
C TYR A 4 27.79 -6.74 -4.40
N GLY A 5 27.14 -5.91 -5.20
CA GLY A 5 25.97 -5.16 -4.74
C GLY A 5 24.95 -6.19 -4.28
N CYS A 6 24.71 -6.26 -2.96
CA CYS A 6 23.62 -7.05 -2.39
C CYS A 6 22.30 -6.46 -2.89
N SER A 7 21.92 -6.86 -4.11
CA SER A 7 20.59 -6.64 -4.64
C SER A 7 19.79 -7.82 -4.12
N SER A 8 19.21 -7.69 -2.93
CA SER A 8 18.24 -8.69 -2.47
C SER A 8 17.13 -8.75 -3.51
N PRO A 9 16.83 -9.92 -4.09
CA PRO A 9 15.80 -10.03 -5.12
C PRO A 9 14.47 -9.56 -4.55
N GLU A 10 13.83 -8.61 -5.22
CA GLU A 10 12.51 -8.11 -4.86
C GLU A 10 11.51 -9.26 -4.96
N ILE A 11 10.74 -9.48 -3.89
CA ILE A 11 9.76 -10.56 -3.86
C ILE A 11 8.61 -10.15 -4.76
N GLN A 12 8.38 -10.96 -5.80
CA GLN A 12 7.32 -10.66 -6.76
C GLN A 12 5.93 -10.87 -6.15
N LEU A 13 4.99 -10.06 -6.61
CA LEU A 13 3.57 -10.26 -6.34
C LEU A 13 3.07 -11.57 -6.97
N SER A 14 2.26 -12.31 -6.22
CA SER A 14 1.47 -13.42 -6.71
C SER A 14 0.42 -12.97 -7.73
N GLN A 15 -0.17 -13.92 -8.46
CA GLN A 15 -1.22 -13.60 -9.43
C GLN A 15 -2.46 -12.97 -8.78
N GLN A 16 -2.82 -13.39 -7.56
CA GLN A 16 -3.97 -12.84 -6.84
C GLN A 16 -3.69 -11.41 -6.36
N GLU A 17 -2.48 -11.15 -5.88
CA GLU A 17 -2.03 -9.79 -5.48
C GLU A 17 -2.01 -8.83 -6.68
N LYS A 18 -1.55 -9.30 -7.84
CA LYS A 18 -1.59 -8.53 -9.09
C LYS A 18 -3.02 -8.23 -9.52
N ALA A 19 -3.89 -9.24 -9.53
CA ALA A 19 -5.29 -9.07 -9.89
C ALA A 19 -6.02 -8.09 -8.95
N PHE A 20 -5.70 -8.11 -7.66
CA PHE A 20 -6.21 -7.15 -6.69
C PHE A 20 -5.69 -5.72 -6.96
N ALA A 21 -4.41 -5.56 -7.25
CA ALA A 21 -3.86 -4.25 -7.60
C ALA A 21 -4.49 -3.69 -8.89
N ASP A 22 -4.70 -4.56 -9.89
CA ASP A 22 -5.38 -4.20 -11.14
C ASP A 22 -6.85 -3.82 -10.89
N SER A 23 -7.57 -4.52 -10.01
CA SER A 23 -8.96 -4.15 -9.69
C SER A 23 -9.06 -2.80 -9.01
N LEU A 24 -8.13 -2.47 -8.10
CA LEU A 24 -8.08 -1.12 -7.50
C LEU A 24 -7.78 -0.04 -8.54
N LYS A 25 -6.87 -0.32 -9.48
CA LYS A 25 -6.55 0.60 -10.58
C LYS A 25 -7.77 0.89 -11.45
N GLU A 26 -8.57 -0.13 -11.76
CA GLU A 26 -9.80 0.02 -12.54
C GLU A 26 -10.90 0.75 -11.74
N GLU A 27 -11.15 0.33 -10.50
CA GLU A 27 -12.21 0.88 -9.65
C GLU A 27 -12.00 2.36 -9.32
N TYR A 28 -10.76 2.74 -9.01
CA TYR A 28 -10.41 4.10 -8.57
C TYR A 28 -9.77 4.95 -9.68
N GLU A 29 -9.68 4.40 -10.90
CA GLU A 29 -9.00 5.00 -12.06
C GLU A 29 -7.64 5.63 -11.70
N CYS A 30 -6.81 4.89 -10.97
CA CYS A 30 -5.60 5.36 -10.33
C CYS A 30 -4.37 4.53 -10.70
N GLU A 31 -3.17 4.99 -10.35
CA GLU A 31 -1.99 4.11 -10.41
C GLU A 31 -1.83 3.40 -9.07
N VAL A 32 -1.57 2.09 -9.11
CA VAL A 32 -1.41 1.27 -7.90
C VAL A 32 -0.02 0.65 -7.89
N GLU A 33 0.68 0.80 -6.78
CA GLU A 33 1.91 0.06 -6.50
C GLU A 33 1.71 -0.80 -5.26
N MET A 34 2.08 -2.08 -5.34
CA MET A 34 2.08 -2.98 -4.18
C MET A 34 3.46 -3.59 -4.02
N LYS A 35 4.03 -3.50 -2.81
CA LYS A 35 5.39 -3.94 -2.51
C LYS A 35 5.46 -4.72 -1.21
N HIS A 36 6.19 -5.83 -1.27
CA HIS A 36 6.46 -6.70 -0.14
C HIS A 36 7.57 -6.15 0.75
N ASP A 37 7.42 -6.31 2.07
CA ASP A 37 8.53 -6.14 3.01
C ASP A 37 9.50 -7.33 2.88
N ASN A 38 10.51 -7.13 2.04
CA ASN A 38 11.52 -8.14 1.71
C ASN A 38 12.29 -8.62 2.95
N ASP A 39 12.50 -7.74 3.94
CA ASP A 39 13.23 -8.07 5.16
C ASP A 39 12.39 -8.96 6.09
N ALA A 40 11.08 -8.69 6.18
CA ALA A 40 10.17 -9.53 6.97
C ALA A 40 9.98 -10.91 6.33
N ILE A 41 9.82 -10.98 5.01
CA ILE A 41 9.61 -12.27 4.34
C ILE A 41 10.93 -13.07 4.30
N GLY A 42 12.04 -12.45 3.89
CA GLY A 42 13.34 -13.10 3.82
C GLY A 42 13.86 -13.54 5.20
N GLY A 43 13.51 -12.81 6.25
CA GLY A 43 13.83 -13.14 7.65
C GLY A 43 12.78 -13.96 8.39
N ASN A 44 11.69 -14.38 7.73
CA ASN A 44 10.53 -15.05 8.34
C ASN A 44 9.99 -14.34 9.60
N LYS A 45 10.01 -13.00 9.60
CA LYS A 45 9.45 -12.19 10.67
C LYS A 45 7.93 -12.11 10.51
N THR A 46 7.22 -11.90 11.61
CA THR A 46 5.74 -11.84 11.66
C THR A 46 5.19 -10.43 11.90
N ASN A 47 6.08 -9.44 11.85
CA ASN A 47 5.79 -8.02 11.98
C ASN A 47 5.97 -7.26 10.65
N GLY A 48 5.95 -7.99 9.53
CA GLY A 48 6.13 -7.39 8.21
C GLY A 48 4.99 -6.46 7.84
N THR A 49 5.28 -5.56 6.92
CA THR A 49 4.28 -4.62 6.39
C THR A 49 4.16 -4.76 4.88
N LEU A 50 2.95 -4.92 4.38
CA LEU A 50 2.71 -4.78 2.95
C LEU A 50 2.51 -3.30 2.63
N SER A 51 3.25 -2.76 1.65
CA SER A 51 3.02 -1.41 1.15
C SER A 51 2.05 -1.43 -0.03
N LEU A 52 1.04 -0.58 0.02
CA LEU A 52 0.05 -0.37 -1.03
C LEU A 52 -0.13 1.12 -1.27
N THR A 53 0.37 1.61 -2.40
CA THR A 53 0.30 3.02 -2.79
C THR A 53 -0.77 3.21 -3.86
N LEU A 54 -1.72 4.10 -3.63
CA LEU A 54 -2.71 4.54 -4.61
C LEU A 54 -2.40 5.99 -5.01
N LYS A 55 -1.94 6.18 -6.25
CA LYS A 55 -1.55 7.50 -6.77
C LYS A 55 -2.65 8.08 -7.64
N ASN A 56 -2.90 9.37 -7.44
CA ASN A 56 -3.73 10.18 -8.33
C ASN A 56 -5.16 9.67 -8.54
N ILE A 57 -5.77 9.09 -7.50
CA ILE A 57 -7.17 8.62 -7.51
C ILE A 57 -8.09 9.67 -8.15
N LYS A 58 -8.92 9.23 -9.11
CA LYS A 58 -10.00 10.04 -9.67
C LYS A 58 -11.28 9.84 -8.86
N GLY A 59 -12.12 10.87 -8.80
CA GLY A 59 -13.38 10.81 -8.05
C GLY A 59 -13.25 10.97 -6.53
N LEU A 60 -12.07 10.76 -5.94
CA LEU A 60 -11.80 10.97 -4.51
C LEU A 60 -10.68 12.00 -4.30
N ASN A 61 -10.98 13.07 -3.55
CA ASN A 61 -9.96 14.03 -3.15
C ASN A 61 -9.39 13.67 -1.77
N VAL A 62 -8.42 12.76 -1.77
CA VAL A 62 -7.74 12.26 -0.56
C VAL A 62 -7.11 13.38 0.30
N CYS A 63 -6.70 14.50 -0.32
CA CYS A 63 -6.10 15.63 0.41
C CYS A 63 -7.10 16.39 1.29
N LYS A 64 -8.40 16.29 0.97
CA LYS A 64 -9.49 16.96 1.69
C LYS A 64 -10.23 16.05 2.67
N LYS A 65 -9.99 14.74 2.61
CA LYS A 65 -10.61 13.77 3.51
C LYS A 65 -10.00 13.88 4.90
N ASP A 66 -10.84 13.73 5.92
CA ASP A 66 -10.36 13.69 7.29
C ASP A 66 -9.78 12.31 7.66
N SER A 67 -9.21 12.22 8.86
CA SER A 67 -8.59 10.98 9.34
C SER A 67 -9.57 9.82 9.52
N ALA A 68 -10.84 10.09 9.82
CA ALA A 68 -11.84 9.06 10.03
C ALA A 68 -12.28 8.48 8.69
N GLU A 69 -12.57 9.35 7.71
CA GLU A 69 -12.92 8.94 6.35
C GLU A 69 -11.80 8.15 5.68
N LEU A 70 -10.54 8.61 5.81
CA LEU A 70 -9.40 7.87 5.26
C LEU A 70 -9.21 6.52 5.95
N LYS A 71 -9.42 6.43 7.27
CA LYS A 71 -9.36 5.14 7.97
C LYS A 71 -10.43 4.20 7.49
N GLU A 72 -11.69 4.65 7.38
CA GLU A 72 -12.78 3.82 6.89
C GLU A 72 -12.49 3.29 5.48
N PHE A 73 -12.10 4.18 4.58
CA PHE A 73 -11.72 3.81 3.21
C PHE A 73 -10.55 2.81 3.17
N SER A 74 -9.50 3.03 3.96
CA SER A 74 -8.38 2.09 4.06
C SER A 74 -8.79 0.74 4.64
N ARG A 75 -9.72 0.70 5.59
CA ARG A 75 -10.22 -0.56 6.17
C ARG A 75 -11.00 -1.38 5.15
N GLU A 76 -11.78 -0.75 4.29
CA GLU A 76 -12.52 -1.43 3.23
C GLU A 76 -11.57 -2.07 2.22
N ILE A 77 -10.57 -1.33 1.76
CA ILE A 77 -9.51 -1.86 0.87
C ILE A 77 -8.76 -3.01 1.54
N VAL A 78 -8.36 -2.87 2.81
CA VAL A 78 -7.61 -3.93 3.50
C VAL A 78 -8.49 -5.14 3.80
N GLY A 79 -9.78 -4.94 4.09
CA GLY A 79 -10.74 -6.01 4.29
C GLY A 79 -10.87 -6.92 3.07
N THR A 80 -10.87 -6.33 1.87
CA THR A 80 -10.90 -7.09 0.60
C THR A 80 -9.54 -7.70 0.23
N LEU A 81 -8.44 -7.11 0.70
CA LEU A 81 -7.07 -7.62 0.52
C LEU A 81 -6.75 -8.82 1.43
N ILE A 82 -7.30 -8.91 2.65
CA ILE A 82 -6.96 -9.98 3.61
C ILE A 82 -7.10 -11.39 3.02
N PRO A 83 -8.21 -11.75 2.34
CA PRO A 83 -8.34 -13.06 1.71
C PRO A 83 -7.24 -13.36 0.67
N VAL A 84 -6.78 -12.34 -0.07
CA VAL A 84 -5.69 -12.44 -1.05
C VAL A 84 -4.36 -12.75 -0.37
N LEU A 85 -4.15 -12.19 0.83
CA LEU A 85 -2.95 -12.41 1.66
C LEU A 85 -3.04 -13.63 2.59
N SER A 86 -4.10 -14.43 2.50
CA SER A 86 -4.38 -15.54 3.45
C SER A 86 -3.24 -16.55 3.60
N HIS A 87 -2.39 -16.69 2.58
CA HIS A 87 -1.23 -17.58 2.56
C HIS A 87 0.07 -16.95 3.11
N LYS A 88 0.05 -15.67 3.50
CA LYS A 88 1.22 -14.90 3.97
C LYS A 88 1.01 -14.39 5.40
N SER A 89 1.34 -15.23 6.38
CA SER A 89 1.24 -14.90 7.81
C SER A 89 2.31 -13.91 8.31
N ASN A 90 3.24 -13.51 7.45
CA ASN A 90 4.36 -12.63 7.81
C ASN A 90 3.92 -11.17 8.03
N TYR A 91 2.76 -10.75 7.51
CA TYR A 91 2.30 -9.37 7.65
C TYR A 91 1.47 -9.16 8.92
N ALA A 92 1.86 -8.17 9.72
CA ALA A 92 1.05 -7.66 10.83
C ALA A 92 0.19 -6.46 10.41
N SER A 93 0.58 -5.79 9.33
CA SER A 93 -0.04 -4.55 8.86
C SER A 93 0.06 -4.37 7.35
N VAL A 94 -0.83 -3.54 6.82
CA VAL A 94 -0.75 -2.94 5.50
C VAL A 94 -0.60 -1.43 5.69
N VAL A 95 0.39 -0.83 5.04
CA VAL A 95 0.51 0.63 4.91
C VAL A 95 -0.14 1.02 3.61
N LEU A 96 -1.17 1.86 3.70
CA LEU A 96 -1.81 2.50 2.57
C LEU A 96 -1.27 3.91 2.43
N GLU A 97 -0.66 4.19 1.29
CA GLU A 97 -0.16 5.51 0.92
C GLU A 97 -1.10 6.09 -0.15
N PHE A 98 -1.74 7.22 0.17
CA PHE A 98 -2.54 7.98 -0.78
C PHE A 98 -1.77 9.19 -1.25
N TYR A 99 -1.29 9.11 -2.49
CA TYR A 99 -0.41 10.10 -3.07
C TYR A 99 -1.14 10.91 -4.14
N LYS A 100 -1.05 12.24 -4.08
CA LYS A 100 -1.57 13.13 -5.12
C LYS A 100 -0.48 14.03 -5.66
N SER A 101 -0.37 14.13 -6.99
CA SER A 101 0.57 15.02 -7.67
C SER A 101 -0.05 15.80 -8.82
N GLU A 102 0.57 16.93 -9.16
CA GLU A 102 0.37 17.64 -10.43
C GLU A 102 1.35 17.09 -11.48
N ASN A 103 0.90 17.03 -12.73
CA ASN A 103 1.69 16.59 -13.88
C ASN A 103 2.35 15.21 -13.68
N PRO A 104 1.55 14.14 -13.45
CA PRO A 104 2.09 12.80 -13.26
C PRO A 104 2.99 12.40 -14.43
N GLY A 105 4.18 11.89 -14.13
CA GLY A 105 5.16 11.44 -15.13
C GLY A 105 6.01 12.53 -15.79
N LYS A 106 5.79 13.83 -15.52
CA LYS A 106 6.63 14.92 -16.07
C LYS A 106 6.69 16.12 -15.14
N ASN A 107 7.84 16.36 -14.51
CA ASN A 107 8.02 17.41 -13.50
C ASN A 107 6.95 17.32 -12.40
N GLU A 108 6.82 16.11 -11.87
CA GLU A 108 5.81 15.77 -10.88
C GLU A 108 5.99 16.61 -9.62
N ARG A 109 4.91 17.28 -9.20
CA ARG A 109 4.86 18.04 -7.96
C ARG A 109 3.86 17.40 -7.02
N MET A 110 4.34 16.88 -5.89
CA MET A 110 3.47 16.36 -4.84
C MET A 110 2.55 17.47 -4.32
N ILE A 111 1.25 17.20 -4.30
CA ILE A 111 0.20 18.05 -3.72
C ILE A 111 -0.05 17.63 -2.27
N CYS A 112 -0.22 16.33 -2.03
CA CYS A 112 -0.41 15.80 -0.69
C CYS A 112 -0.04 14.32 -0.64
N ASP A 113 0.28 13.88 0.57
CA ASP A 113 0.56 12.48 0.87
C ASP A 113 -0.02 12.08 2.23
N ARG A 114 -0.63 10.90 2.30
CA ARG A 114 -1.35 10.41 3.49
C ARG A 114 -1.06 8.94 3.70
N PHE A 115 -0.58 8.62 4.89
CA PHE A 115 -0.23 7.25 5.29
C PHE A 115 -1.20 6.72 6.34
N ILE A 116 -1.87 5.62 6.02
CA ILE A 116 -2.76 4.90 6.94
C ILE A 116 -2.22 3.49 7.14
N ILE A 117 -1.91 3.13 8.38
CA ILE A 117 -1.58 1.76 8.77
C ILE A 117 -2.88 1.06 9.18
N VAL A 118 -3.13 -0.12 8.62
CA VAL A 118 -4.24 -1.00 9.02
C VAL A 118 -3.68 -2.34 9.46
N SER A 119 -4.14 -2.87 10.59
CA SER A 119 -3.75 -4.21 11.02
C SER A 119 -4.41 -5.31 10.18
N THR A 120 -3.63 -6.30 9.76
CA THR A 120 -4.12 -7.49 9.05
C THR A 120 -4.87 -8.46 9.97
N ARG A 121 -4.65 -8.38 11.29
CA ARG A 121 -5.29 -9.24 12.30
C ARG A 121 -6.61 -8.69 12.80
N ASP A 122 -6.76 -7.38 12.73
CA ASP A 122 -7.92 -6.64 13.21
C ASP A 122 -8.06 -5.37 12.39
N THR A 123 -8.82 -5.44 11.30
CA THR A 123 -9.00 -4.30 10.39
C THR A 123 -9.67 -3.12 11.06
N SER A 124 -10.38 -3.30 12.18
CA SER A 124 -10.91 -2.18 12.95
C SER A 124 -9.80 -1.30 13.54
N LYS A 125 -8.56 -1.80 13.64
CA LYS A 125 -7.39 -1.02 14.06
C LYS A 125 -6.71 -0.39 12.86
N ALA A 126 -7.04 0.90 12.66
CA ALA A 126 -6.40 1.77 11.68
C ALA A 126 -5.85 3.03 12.35
N SER A 127 -4.61 3.38 12.05
CA SER A 127 -3.91 4.56 12.57
C SER A 127 -3.36 5.39 11.43
N VAL A 128 -3.40 6.71 11.60
CA VAL A 128 -2.68 7.64 10.72
C VAL A 128 -1.23 7.65 11.16
N GLU A 129 -0.31 7.50 10.21
CA GLU A 129 1.13 7.61 10.50
C GLU A 129 1.62 9.04 10.25
N LEU A 130 1.38 9.59 9.04
CA LEU A 130 1.92 10.88 8.60
C LEU A 130 1.00 11.59 7.60
N TRP A 131 0.92 12.92 7.71
CA TRP A 131 0.23 13.83 6.77
C TRP A 131 1.24 14.86 6.25
N TYR A 132 1.47 14.90 4.94
CA TYR A 132 2.30 15.91 4.27
C TYR A 132 1.53 16.68 3.20
#